data_AF-A0A0D2MVX4-F1
#
_entry.id   AF-A0A0D2MVX4-F1
#
_cell.length_a   1.000
_cell.length_b   1.000
_cell.length_c   1.000
_cell.angle_alpha   90.00
_cell.angle_beta   90.00
_cell.angle_gamma   90.00
#
_symmetry.space_group_name_H-M   'P 1'
#
loop_
_entity.id
_entity.type
_entity.pdbx_description
1 polymer ?
#
loop_
_entity_poly.entity_id
_entity_poly.type
_entity_poly.pdbx_seq_one_letter_code
_entity_poly.pdbx_strand_id
1 'polypeptide(L)'
;MAALRASSRLGCTGLRAPLPSRRVLVCRAENKAQVIQPLNGDPFVSMLETPVTSSPLVVSYLSSLPAYRTGVSPLLRGVEIGLAHGFFLPGPFIKLGPLRAVEGVAEIAGSLSAAGLVGILALCLALYGGAQFQSQPPLGVKTLSGRAVQRDSLQTAEGWSGFTAGWLVGGLSGVAWAYILTQILPYYS
;
A
#
# COMPACT_ATOMS: atom_id res chain seq x y z
N MET A 1 -72.99 29.26 -60.58
CA MET A 1 -71.79 29.04 -61.40
C MET A 1 -70.59 29.00 -60.46
N ALA A 2 -70.15 27.80 -60.07
CA ALA A 2 -69.14 27.01 -60.79
C ALA A 2 -67.75 27.65 -60.61
N ALA A 3 -66.90 27.07 -59.75
CA ALA A 3 -65.74 26.25 -60.14
C ALA A 3 -64.54 27.15 -60.52
N LEU A 4 -63.30 26.96 -60.05
CA LEU A 4 -62.55 25.74 -59.82
C LEU A 4 -61.47 25.93 -58.75
N ARG A 5 -61.28 24.87 -57.97
CA ARG A 5 -60.04 24.52 -57.27
C ARG A 5 -58.89 24.38 -58.27
N ALA A 6 -57.72 24.94 -57.95
CA ALA A 6 -56.44 24.44 -58.44
C ALA A 6 -55.62 23.91 -57.26
N SER A 7 -55.33 22.62 -57.35
CA SER A 7 -54.71 21.76 -56.36
C SER A 7 -53.19 21.89 -56.42
N SER A 8 -52.55 22.32 -55.32
CA SER A 8 -51.14 22.04 -55.06
C SER A 8 -51.04 20.89 -54.05
N ARG A 9 -50.69 19.70 -54.55
CA ARG A 9 -50.21 18.60 -53.71
C ARG A 9 -48.68 18.52 -53.81
N LEU A 10 -48.11 17.85 -52.81
CA LEU A 10 -46.71 17.42 -52.65
C LEU A 10 -45.74 18.52 -52.18
N GLY A 11 -44.97 18.34 -51.11
CA GLY A 11 -44.86 17.19 -50.22
C GLY A 11 -43.89 17.53 -49.09
N CYS A 12 -44.35 17.39 -47.84
CA CYS A 12 -43.47 17.42 -46.66
C CYS A 12 -42.79 16.06 -46.52
N THR A 13 -41.88 15.73 -47.43
CA THR A 13 -40.97 14.58 -47.27
C THR A 13 -39.76 15.05 -46.48
N GLY A 14 -39.75 14.80 -45.17
CA GLY A 14 -38.57 15.16 -44.38
C GLY A 14 -38.62 14.98 -42.87
N LEU A 15 -39.67 14.43 -42.27
CA LEU A 15 -39.63 14.07 -40.85
C LEU A 15 -39.38 12.57 -40.73
N ARG A 16 -38.09 12.21 -40.78
CA ARG A 16 -37.62 10.88 -40.38
C ARG A 16 -38.01 10.71 -38.91
N ALA A 17 -38.89 9.75 -38.62
CA ALA A 17 -39.30 9.44 -37.26
C ALA A 17 -38.04 9.25 -36.38
N PRO A 18 -37.99 9.81 -35.16
CA PRO A 18 -36.87 9.58 -34.27
C PRO A 18 -36.76 8.08 -34.03
N LEU A 19 -35.59 7.52 -34.35
CA LEU A 19 -35.27 6.13 -34.01
C LEU A 19 -35.57 5.92 -32.53
N PRO A 20 -36.24 4.82 -32.13
CA PRO A 20 -36.53 4.59 -30.74
C PRO A 20 -35.22 4.65 -29.96
N SER A 21 -35.13 5.61 -29.03
CA SER A 21 -34.01 5.74 -28.10
C SER A 21 -33.82 4.36 -27.48
N ARG A 22 -32.71 3.71 -27.82
CA ARG A 22 -32.35 2.41 -27.29
C ARG A 22 -32.16 2.60 -25.80
N ARG A 23 -33.21 2.31 -25.02
CA ARG A 23 -33.12 2.27 -23.56
C ARG A 23 -32.01 1.27 -23.26
N VAL A 24 -30.85 1.78 -22.84
CA VAL A 24 -29.83 0.95 -22.21
C VAL A 24 -30.47 0.52 -20.91
N LEU A 25 -31.12 -0.64 -20.95
CA LEU A 25 -31.53 -1.34 -19.75
C LEU A 25 -30.22 -1.73 -19.07
N VAL A 26 -29.79 -0.90 -18.11
CA VAL A 26 -28.86 -1.35 -17.08
C VAL A 26 -29.67 -2.38 -16.29
N CYS A 27 -29.63 -3.63 -16.72
CA CYS A 27 -30.19 -4.74 -15.97
C CYS A 27 -29.40 -4.79 -14.67
N ARG A 28 -29.97 -4.22 -13.60
CA ARG A 28 -29.47 -4.41 -12.25
C ARG A 28 -29.52 -5.91 -12.01
N ALA A 29 -28.35 -6.53 -11.84
CA ALA A 29 -28.27 -7.93 -11.49
C ALA A 29 -29.13 -8.17 -10.24
N GLU A 30 -29.85 -9.30 -10.24
CA GLU A 30 -30.70 -9.79 -9.17
C GLU A 30 -30.07 -9.57 -7.78
N ASN A 31 -30.87 -9.23 -6.75
CA ASN A 31 -30.42 -9.03 -5.36
C ASN A 31 -29.92 -10.35 -4.73
N LYS A 32 -28.82 -10.90 -5.27
CA LYS A 32 -28.05 -11.99 -4.67
C LYS A 32 -27.04 -11.36 -3.72
N ALA A 33 -26.82 -11.98 -2.57
CA ALA A 33 -25.78 -11.54 -1.64
C ALA A 33 -24.42 -11.62 -2.36
N GLN A 34 -23.82 -10.46 -2.62
CA GLN A 34 -22.56 -10.36 -3.35
C GLN A 34 -21.42 -10.02 -2.38
N VAL A 35 -20.41 -10.87 -2.37
CA VAL A 35 -19.24 -10.76 -1.49
C VAL A 35 -18.24 -9.70 -2.00
N ILE A 36 -18.19 -9.48 -3.31
CA ILE A 36 -17.31 -8.49 -3.94
C ILE A 36 -18.13 -7.24 -4.25
N GLN A 37 -17.78 -6.11 -3.65
CA GLN A 37 -18.54 -4.86 -3.75
C GLN A 37 -17.65 -3.71 -4.27
N PRO A 38 -18.22 -2.67 -4.89
CA PRO A 38 -17.46 -1.46 -5.20
C PRO A 38 -16.98 -0.77 -3.91
N LEU A 39 -15.80 -0.14 -3.96
CA LEU A 39 -15.22 0.54 -2.79
C LEU A 39 -16.17 1.60 -2.24
N ASN A 40 -16.55 1.47 -0.96
CA ASN A 40 -17.45 2.38 -0.28
C ASN A 40 -18.80 2.60 -1.02
N GLY A 41 -19.23 1.63 -1.84
CA GLY A 41 -20.44 1.72 -2.64
C GLY A 41 -20.33 2.57 -3.92
N ASP A 42 -19.14 3.12 -4.24
CA ASP A 42 -18.90 3.93 -5.44
C ASP A 42 -18.25 3.10 -6.58
N PRO A 43 -18.98 2.79 -7.66
CA PRO A 43 -18.46 1.99 -8.77
C PRO A 43 -17.49 2.74 -9.69
N PHE A 44 -17.27 4.04 -9.49
CA PHE A 44 -16.33 4.84 -10.30
C PHE A 44 -14.92 4.89 -9.71
N VAL A 45 -14.73 4.34 -8.51
CA VAL A 45 -13.40 4.17 -7.92
C VAL A 45 -12.79 2.87 -8.45
N SER A 46 -11.54 2.94 -8.92
CA SER A 46 -10.81 1.81 -9.52
C SER A 46 -10.29 0.79 -8.47
N MET A 47 -11.11 0.44 -7.48
CA MET A 47 -10.82 -0.54 -6.42
C MET A 47 -12.11 -1.30 -6.04
N LEU A 48 -11.95 -2.56 -5.62
CA LEU A 48 -13.04 -3.44 -5.19
C LEU A 48 -12.85 -3.88 -3.74
N GLU A 49 -13.93 -3.94 -2.97
CA GLU A 49 -13.97 -4.58 -1.66
C GLU A 49 -14.10 -6.08 -1.86
N THR A 50 -13.05 -6.79 -1.48
CA THR A 50 -12.96 -8.24 -1.49
C THR A 50 -12.69 -8.75 -0.07
N PRO A 51 -12.90 -10.04 0.21
CA PRO A 51 -12.52 -10.63 1.50
C PRO A 51 -11.03 -10.47 1.84
N VAL A 52 -10.16 -10.30 0.84
CA VAL A 52 -8.73 -10.07 1.07
C VAL A 52 -8.45 -8.62 1.47
N THR A 53 -9.16 -7.65 0.88
CA THR A 53 -8.90 -6.22 1.11
C THR A 53 -9.69 -5.63 2.28
N SER A 54 -10.92 -6.11 2.50
CA SER A 54 -11.90 -5.46 3.38
C SER A 54 -12.46 -6.36 4.49
N SER A 55 -11.93 -7.57 4.66
CA SER A 55 -12.31 -8.43 5.78
C SER A 55 -11.96 -7.77 7.12
N PRO A 56 -12.84 -7.81 8.14
CA PRO A 56 -12.58 -7.23 9.45
C PRO A 56 -11.28 -7.72 10.09
N LEU A 57 -10.92 -8.99 9.88
CA LEU A 57 -9.69 -9.57 10.41
C LEU A 57 -8.46 -8.92 9.77
N VAL A 58 -8.43 -8.82 8.44
CA VAL A 58 -7.29 -8.24 7.71
C VAL A 58 -7.14 -6.76 8.01
N VAL A 59 -8.24 -6.01 8.02
CA VAL A 59 -8.24 -4.58 8.34
C VAL A 59 -7.74 -4.34 9.77
N SER A 60 -8.19 -5.15 10.74
CA SER A 60 -7.72 -5.05 12.12
C SER A 60 -6.22 -5.34 12.23
N TYR A 61 -5.76 -6.42 11.58
CA TYR A 61 -4.34 -6.78 11.55
C TYR A 61 -3.47 -5.68 10.91
N LEU A 62 -3.84 -5.20 9.72
CA LEU A 62 -3.06 -4.17 9.01
C LEU A 62 -3.06 -2.84 9.76
N SER A 63 -4.18 -2.45 10.38
CA SER A 63 -4.27 -1.20 11.16
C SER A 63 -3.41 -1.23 12.43
N SER A 64 -3.09 -2.42 12.92
CA SER A 64 -2.23 -2.61 14.09
C SER A 64 -0.72 -2.57 13.76
N LEU A 65 -0.35 -2.77 12.48
CA LEU A 65 1.05 -2.77 12.05
C LEU A 65 1.69 -1.38 12.17
N PRO A 66 2.99 -1.31 12.49
CA PRO A 66 3.69 -0.04 12.66
C PRO A 66 3.66 0.85 11.42
N ALA A 67 3.55 0.29 10.21
CA ALA A 67 3.43 1.05 8.97
C ALA A 67 2.15 1.91 8.89
N TYR A 68 1.03 1.43 9.42
CA TYR A 68 -0.28 2.10 9.34
C TYR A 68 -0.72 2.73 10.67
N ARG A 69 0.11 2.61 11.73
CA ARG A 69 -0.20 3.09 13.08
C ARG A 69 0.02 4.60 13.22
N THR A 70 -0.89 5.41 12.69
CA THR A 70 -0.78 6.89 12.59
C THR A 70 -0.62 7.64 13.93
N GLY A 71 -1.00 7.05 15.07
CA GLY A 71 -0.93 7.68 16.38
C GLY A 71 0.43 7.62 17.09
N VAL A 72 1.44 6.97 16.51
CA VAL A 72 2.75 6.75 17.14
C VAL A 72 3.84 7.55 16.44
N SER A 73 4.89 7.95 17.17
CA SER A 73 6.03 8.66 16.60
C SER A 73 6.71 7.85 15.48
N PRO A 74 7.15 8.50 14.39
CA PRO A 74 7.82 7.82 13.28
C PRO A 74 9.08 7.06 13.69
N LEU A 75 9.80 7.54 14.71
CA LEU A 75 10.98 6.89 15.26
C LEU A 75 10.66 5.50 15.82
N LEU A 76 9.63 5.38 16.66
CA LEU A 76 9.25 4.09 17.25
C LEU A 76 8.79 3.10 16.18
N ARG A 77 8.07 3.58 15.15
CA ARG A 77 7.70 2.76 14.00
C ARG A 77 8.93 2.26 13.25
N GLY A 78 9.92 3.14 13.05
CA GLY A 78 11.20 2.80 12.43
C GLY A 78 11.94 1.72 13.21
N VAL A 79 11.96 1.81 14.55
CA VAL A 79 12.58 0.80 15.41
C VAL A 79 11.87 -0.55 15.33
N GLU A 80 10.53 -0.58 15.42
CA GLU A 80 9.75 -1.82 15.35
C GLU A 80 9.94 -2.52 14.00
N ILE A 81 9.89 -1.75 12.91
CA ILE A 81 10.09 -2.25 11.54
C ILE A 81 11.55 -2.68 11.31
N GLY A 82 12.51 -1.88 11.76
CA GLY A 82 13.93 -2.18 11.70
C GLY A 82 14.27 -3.45 12.45
N LEU A 83 13.76 -3.63 13.68
CA LEU A 83 14.01 -4.81 14.50
C LEU A 83 13.47 -6.08 13.82
N ALA A 84 12.23 -6.03 13.33
CA ALA A 84 11.63 -7.17 12.63
C ALA A 84 12.47 -7.56 11.40
N HIS A 85 12.93 -6.59 10.60
CA HIS A 85 13.72 -6.87 9.40
C HIS A 85 15.16 -7.27 9.69
N GLY A 86 15.80 -6.60 10.65
CA GLY A 86 17.14 -6.90 11.10
C GLY A 86 17.25 -8.29 11.74
N PHE A 87 16.17 -8.79 12.35
CA PHE A 87 16.15 -10.13 12.93
C PHE A 87 16.15 -11.25 11.88
N PHE A 88 15.36 -11.13 10.81
CA PHE A 88 15.26 -12.21 9.82
C PHE A 88 16.36 -12.17 8.76
N LEU A 89 16.86 -10.98 8.39
CA LEU A 89 17.83 -10.81 7.31
C LEU A 89 19.13 -11.62 7.48
N PRO A 90 19.70 -11.79 8.68
CA PRO A 90 20.87 -12.64 8.90
C PRO A 90 20.65 -14.10 8.48
N GLY A 91 19.43 -14.63 8.62
CA GLY A 91 19.11 -16.04 8.33
C GLY A 91 19.59 -16.54 6.96
N PRO A 92 19.16 -15.94 5.83
CA PRO A 92 19.64 -16.34 4.52
C PRO A 92 21.14 -16.10 4.31
N PHE A 93 21.73 -15.03 4.87
CA PHE A 93 23.16 -14.78 4.71
C PHE A 93 24.04 -15.78 5.45
N ILE A 94 23.59 -16.29 6.60
CA ILE A 94 24.34 -17.30 7.34
C ILE A 94 24.23 -18.67 6.66
N LYS A 95 23.02 -19.10 6.26
CA LYS A 95 22.81 -20.45 5.70
C LYS A 95 23.10 -20.56 4.20
N LEU A 96 22.83 -19.53 3.41
CA LEU A 96 23.03 -19.53 1.95
C LEU A 96 24.23 -18.66 1.52
N GLY A 97 24.99 -18.14 2.48
CA GLY A 97 26.16 -17.31 2.21
C GLY A 97 27.31 -18.06 1.55
N PRO A 98 28.29 -17.31 1.00
CA PRO A 98 29.49 -17.89 0.40
C PRO A 98 30.38 -18.61 1.42
N LEU A 99 30.39 -18.14 2.67
CA LEU A 99 31.19 -18.69 3.77
C LEU A 99 30.44 -19.70 4.65
N ARG A 100 29.29 -20.21 4.19
CA ARG A 100 28.46 -21.17 4.95
C ARG A 100 29.15 -22.48 5.31
N ALA A 101 30.16 -22.89 4.54
CA ALA A 101 30.88 -24.15 4.72
C ALA A 101 32.10 -24.02 5.64
N VAL A 102 32.44 -22.80 6.09
CA VAL A 102 33.58 -22.55 6.96
C VAL A 102 33.09 -22.52 8.40
N GLU A 103 33.50 -23.52 9.18
CA GLU A 103 33.15 -23.65 10.59
C GLU A 103 33.64 -22.43 11.39
N GLY A 104 32.79 -21.94 12.30
CA GLY A 104 33.10 -20.80 13.17
C GLY A 104 33.06 -19.40 12.53
N VAL A 105 33.00 -19.29 11.20
CA VAL A 105 33.03 -17.99 10.50
C VAL A 105 31.70 -17.63 9.83
N ALA A 106 30.86 -18.62 9.51
CA ALA A 106 29.60 -18.42 8.79
C ALA A 106 28.65 -17.41 9.46
N GLU A 107 28.53 -17.45 10.79
CA GLU A 107 27.62 -16.59 11.55
C GLU A 107 28.09 -15.14 11.60
N ILE A 108 29.40 -14.93 11.79
CA ILE A 108 30.02 -13.61 11.81
C ILE A 108 29.91 -12.96 10.42
N ALA A 109 30.25 -13.71 9.38
CA ALA A 109 30.18 -13.21 8.00
C ALA A 109 28.73 -12.91 7.58
N GLY A 110 27.78 -13.77 7.97
CA GLY A 110 26.37 -13.59 7.65
C GLY A 110 25.73 -12.40 8.38
N SER A 111 26.01 -12.24 9.67
CA SER A 111 25.54 -11.09 10.45
C SER A 111 26.17 -9.77 9.99
N LEU A 112 27.46 -9.75 9.66
CA LEU A 112 28.12 -8.57 9.11
C LEU A 112 27.53 -8.16 7.75
N SER A 113 27.27 -9.13 6.87
CA SER A 113 26.65 -8.89 5.57
C SER A 113 25.22 -8.35 5.72
N ALA A 114 24.46 -8.89 6.66
CA ALA A 114 23.12 -8.40 6.98
C ALA A 114 23.14 -6.97 7.55
N ALA A 115 24.08 -6.65 8.44
CA ALA A 115 24.27 -5.29 8.95
C ALA A 115 24.60 -4.30 7.82
N GLY A 116 25.45 -4.70 6.87
CA GLY A 116 25.74 -3.94 5.66
C GLY A 116 24.48 -3.69 4.81
N LEU A 117 23.65 -4.72 4.59
CA LEU A 117 22.40 -4.58 3.86
C LEU A 117 21.41 -3.62 4.56
N VAL A 118 21.28 -3.73 5.89
CA VAL A 118 20.46 -2.78 6.68
C VAL A 118 20.94 -1.35 6.48
N GLY A 119 22.26 -1.12 6.47
CA GLY A 119 22.86 0.19 6.20
C GLY A 119 22.57 0.71 4.80
N ILE A 120 22.65 -0.15 3.78
CA ILE A 120 22.29 0.21 2.39
C ILE A 120 20.81 0.59 2.31
N LEU A 121 19.92 -0.18 2.93
CA LEU A 121 18.49 0.12 2.97
C LEU A 121 18.20 1.42 3.71
N ALA A 122 18.93 1.71 4.80
CA ALA A 122 18.82 2.98 5.51
C ALA A 122 19.21 4.16 4.60
N LEU A 123 20.26 4.02 3.80
CA LEU A 123 20.65 5.02 2.80
C LEU A 123 19.56 5.19 1.72
N CYS A 124 18.99 4.10 1.21
CA CYS A 124 17.88 4.17 0.26
C CYS A 124 16.67 4.92 0.83
N LEU A 125 16.33 4.68 2.10
CA LEU A 125 15.28 5.41 2.79
C LEU A 125 15.63 6.90 2.94
N ALA A 126 16.88 7.23 3.28
CA ALA A 126 17.32 8.63 3.37
C ALA A 126 17.21 9.36 2.03
N LEU A 127 17.64 8.72 0.94
CA LEU A 127 17.51 9.25 -0.42
C LEU A 127 16.04 9.43 -0.82
N TYR A 128 15.17 8.47 -0.50
CA TYR A 128 13.73 8.61 -0.72
C TYR A 128 13.16 9.82 0.03
N GLY A 129 13.56 10.03 1.29
CA GLY A 129 13.15 11.20 2.08
C GLY A 129 13.56 12.52 1.42
N GLY A 130 14.80 12.59 0.94
CA GLY A 130 15.33 13.77 0.24
C GLY A 130 14.70 14.04 -1.12
N ALA A 131 14.27 12.99 -1.84
CA ALA A 131 13.63 13.10 -3.14
C ALA A 131 12.12 13.39 -3.04
N GLN A 132 11.43 12.78 -2.08
CA GLN A 132 9.96 12.83 -1.98
C GLN A 132 9.48 14.12 -1.28
N PHE A 133 10.16 14.57 -0.23
CA PHE A 133 9.67 15.66 0.64
C PHE A 133 10.29 17.03 0.32
N GLN A 134 10.43 17.35 -0.97
CA GLN A 134 11.03 18.62 -1.43
C GLN A 134 10.07 19.83 -1.31
N SER A 135 8.77 19.59 -1.22
CA SER A 135 7.74 20.62 -1.07
C SER A 135 6.61 20.07 -0.21
N GLN A 136 5.98 20.91 0.61
CA GLN A 136 4.82 20.49 1.39
C GLN A 136 3.65 20.24 0.42
N PRO A 137 3.12 19.00 0.31
CA PRO A 137 1.95 18.78 -0.51
C PRO A 137 0.75 19.47 0.15
N PRO A 138 -0.17 20.12 -0.57
CA PRO A 138 -1.50 20.42 -0.03
C PRO A 138 -2.29 19.11 0.09
N LEU A 139 -3.32 19.03 0.96
CA LEU A 139 -4.35 17.95 1.11
C LEU A 139 -4.30 17.11 2.41
N GLY A 140 -5.27 17.35 3.30
CA GLY A 140 -5.59 16.44 4.41
C GLY A 140 -6.20 15.12 3.94
N VAL A 141 -5.78 14.02 4.54
CA VAL A 141 -6.22 12.66 4.18
C VAL A 141 -7.59 12.39 4.78
N LYS A 142 -8.53 11.88 3.98
CA LYS A 142 -9.86 11.44 4.44
C LYS A 142 -9.84 9.93 4.61
N THR A 143 -10.44 9.42 5.69
CA THR A 143 -10.67 7.97 5.86
C THR A 143 -11.89 7.52 5.08
N LEU A 144 -12.06 6.20 4.94
CA LEU A 144 -13.24 5.59 4.29
C LEU A 144 -14.56 6.00 4.98
N SER A 145 -14.53 6.28 6.28
CA SER A 145 -15.67 6.82 7.04
C SER A 145 -15.93 8.32 6.83
N GLY A 146 -15.17 8.98 5.94
CA GLY A 146 -15.26 10.42 5.69
C GLY A 146 -14.68 11.29 6.81
N ARG A 147 -14.09 10.69 7.86
CA ARG A 147 -13.43 11.43 8.95
C ARG A 147 -12.16 12.09 8.42
N ALA A 148 -12.02 13.39 8.67
CA ALA A 148 -10.74 14.07 8.46
C ALA A 148 -9.75 13.56 9.50
N VAL A 149 -8.72 12.84 9.05
CA VAL A 149 -7.63 12.40 9.91
C VAL A 149 -6.44 13.32 9.67
N GLN A 150 -5.78 13.72 10.77
CA GLN A 150 -4.54 14.47 10.71
C GLN A 150 -3.54 13.70 9.85
N ARG A 151 -2.76 14.41 9.03
CA ARG A 151 -1.74 13.77 8.21
C ARG A 151 -0.82 12.92 9.08
N ASP A 152 -0.44 11.78 8.55
CA ASP A 152 0.52 10.94 9.24
C ASP A 152 1.83 11.71 9.42
N SER A 153 2.32 11.75 10.65
CA SER A 153 3.57 12.45 11.00
C SER A 153 4.76 11.90 10.21
N LEU A 154 4.68 10.65 9.77
CA LEU A 154 5.67 9.98 8.91
C LEU A 154 5.78 10.60 7.50
N GLN A 155 4.72 11.22 6.98
CA GLN A 155 4.72 11.85 5.64
C GLN A 155 5.25 13.29 5.68
N THR A 156 6.30 13.53 6.46
CA THR A 156 7.01 14.80 6.56
C THR A 156 8.51 14.56 6.47
N ALA A 157 9.29 15.55 6.03
CA ALA A 157 10.75 15.39 5.94
C ALA A 157 11.39 15.05 7.30
N GLU A 158 10.94 15.72 8.37
CA GLU A 158 11.40 15.49 9.74
C GLU A 158 10.93 14.14 10.31
N GLY A 159 9.67 13.77 10.06
CA GLY A 159 9.16 12.46 10.46
C GLY A 159 9.86 11.31 9.74
N TRP A 160 10.16 11.48 8.45
CA TRP A 160 10.87 10.47 7.67
C TRP A 160 12.33 10.33 8.11
N SER A 161 13.03 11.44 8.43
CA SER A 161 14.38 11.35 8.97
C SER A 161 14.41 10.60 10.31
N GLY A 162 13.46 10.90 11.22
CA GLY A 162 13.28 10.16 12.46
C GLY A 162 12.97 8.67 12.25
N PHE A 163 12.16 8.34 11.24
CA PHE A 163 11.89 6.97 10.83
C PHE A 163 13.16 6.25 10.34
N THR A 164 13.96 6.89 9.48
CA THR A 164 15.21 6.30 8.96
C THR A 164 16.24 6.05 10.06
N ALA A 165 16.34 6.95 11.05
CA ALA A 165 17.19 6.76 12.22
C ALA A 165 16.70 5.58 13.08
N GLY A 166 15.39 5.49 13.30
CA GLY A 166 14.77 4.35 13.99
C GLY A 166 15.01 3.03 13.27
N TRP A 167 14.90 2.99 11.95
CA TRP A 167 15.19 1.81 11.12
C TRP A 167 16.63 1.34 11.28
N LEU A 168 17.60 2.26 11.26
CA LEU A 168 19.02 1.90 11.39
C LEU A 168 19.32 1.33 12.79
N VAL A 169 18.85 1.98 13.85
CA VAL A 169 19.04 1.51 15.23
C VAL A 169 18.31 0.19 15.49
N GLY A 170 17.06 0.07 15.03
CA GLY A 170 16.28 -1.16 15.14
C GLY A 170 16.87 -2.30 14.32
N GLY A 171 17.33 -2.01 13.11
CA GLY A 171 17.93 -3.00 12.20
C GLY A 171 19.25 -3.56 12.73
N LEU A 172 20.17 -2.69 13.16
CA LEU A 172 21.44 -3.14 13.74
C LEU A 172 21.25 -3.89 15.06
N SER A 173 20.31 -3.44 15.90
CA SER A 173 19.99 -4.17 17.14
C SER A 173 19.32 -5.52 16.86
N GLY A 174 18.46 -5.62 15.85
CA GLY A 174 17.86 -6.89 15.40
C GLY A 174 18.91 -7.88 14.87
N VAL A 175 19.89 -7.40 14.09
CA VAL A 175 21.00 -8.23 13.60
C VAL A 175 21.89 -8.71 14.76
N ALA A 176 22.22 -7.81 15.69
CA ALA A 176 22.99 -8.17 16.88
C ALA A 176 22.25 -9.21 17.75
N TRP A 177 20.94 -9.05 17.90
CA TRP A 177 20.11 -10.01 18.63
C TRP A 177 20.06 -11.37 17.95
N ALA A 178 19.90 -11.41 16.62
CA ALA A 178 19.95 -12.65 15.85
C ALA A 178 21.30 -13.37 16.03
N TYR A 179 22.42 -12.65 15.98
CA TYR A 179 23.75 -13.21 16.21
C TYR A 179 23.92 -13.77 17.63
N ILE A 180 23.45 -13.04 18.66
CA ILE A 180 23.50 -13.53 20.05
C ILE A 180 22.71 -14.84 20.19
N LEU A 181 21.55 -14.94 19.54
CA LEU A 181 20.73 -16.14 19.60
C LEU A 181 21.35 -17.33 18.89
N THR A 182 22.06 -17.14 17.77
CA THR A 182 22.75 -18.27 17.11
C THR A 182 23.90 -18.81 17.96
N GLN A 183 24.54 -17.96 18.77
CA GLN A 183 25.62 -18.37 19.68
C GLN A 183 25.13 -19.06 20.95
N ILE A 184 23.93 -18.71 21.45
CA ILE A 184 23.40 -19.22 22.74
C ILE A 184 22.49 -20.44 22.54
N LEU A 185 21.67 -20.46 21.49
CA LEU A 185 20.64 -21.49 21.33
C LEU A 185 21.18 -22.71 20.57
N PRO A 186 20.90 -23.94 21.05
CA PRO A 186 21.33 -25.18 20.39
C PRO A 186 20.53 -25.52 19.12
N TYR A 187 19.64 -24.63 18.67
CA TYR A 187 18.85 -24.80 17.45
C TYR A 187 19.60 -24.39 16.18
N TYR A 188 20.78 -23.79 16.34
CA TYR A 188 21.64 -23.35 15.24
C TYR A 188 22.86 -24.27 15.16
N SER A 189 22.75 -25.33 14.37
CA SER A 189 23.87 -26.17 13.91
C SER A 189 24.09 -25.98 12.42
#